data_AF-A0A494XC43-F1
#
_entry.id   AF-A0A494XC43-F1
#
_cell.length_a   1.000
_cell.length_b   1.000
_cell.length_c   1.000
_cell.angle_alpha   90.00
_cell.angle_beta   90.00
_cell.angle_gamma   90.00
#
_symmetry.space_group_name_H-M   'P 1'
#
loop_
_entity.id
_entity.type
_entity.pdbx_description
1 polymer ?
#
loop_
_entity_poly.entity_id
_entity_poly.type
_entity_poly.pdbx_seq_one_letter_code
_entity_poly.pdbx_strand_id
1 'polypeptide(L)' 'MFIVLFVLFVGAAVLIIINITDDPGIDYWDLDGENKPPVSKLDVLRNKPVFYGAGAVLIGTFIAYLLVRR' A
#
# COMPACT_ATOMS: atom_id res chain seq x y z
N MET A 1 3.48 -21.90 -9.18
CA MET A 1 3.11 -21.69 -7.77
C MET A 1 4.00 -20.65 -7.08
N PHE A 2 5.32 -20.84 -7.02
CA PHE A 2 6.23 -19.86 -6.41
C PHE A 2 6.19 -18.46 -7.06
N ILE A 3 6.07 -18.38 -8.39
CA ILE A 3 5.92 -17.10 -9.10
C ILE A 3 4.67 -16.35 -8.64
N VAL A 4 3.54 -17.05 -8.46
CA VAL A 4 2.28 -16.45 -8.00
C VAL A 4 2.45 -15.91 -6.58
N LEU A 5 3.07 -16.67 -5.68
CA LEU A 5 3.36 -16.24 -4.31
C LEU A 5 4.29 -15.01 -4.30
N PHE A 6 5.30 -14.99 -5.16
CA PHE A 6 6.20 -13.86 -5.29
C PHE A 6 5.48 -12.60 -5.78
N VAL A 7 4.66 -12.70 -6.83
CA VAL A 7 3.88 -11.56 -7.35
C VAL A 7 2.92 -11.02 -6.28
N LEU A 8 2.24 -11.91 -5.54
CA LEU A 8 1.35 -11.50 -4.46
C LEU A 8 2.12 -10.82 -3.31
N PHE A 9 3.28 -11.35 -2.94
CA PHE A 9 4.12 -10.78 -1.89
C PHE A 9 4.63 -9.38 -2.26
N VAL A 10 5.20 -9.24 -3.47
CA VAL A 10 5.71 -7.96 -3.97
C VAL A 10 4.56 -6.97 -4.14
N GLY A 11 3.43 -7.38 -4.71
CA GLY A 11 2.26 -6.53 -4.89
C GLY A 11 1.70 -6.02 -3.57
N ALA A 12 1.58 -6.89 -2.57
CA ALA A 12 1.15 -6.50 -1.23
C ALA A 12 2.13 -5.52 -0.57
N ALA A 13 3.44 -5.77 -0.68
CA ALA A 13 4.46 -4.87 -0.15
C ALA A 13 4.39 -3.47 -0.81
N VAL A 14 4.20 -3.40 -2.12
CA VAL A 14 4.06 -2.13 -2.85
C VAL A 14 2.82 -1.36 -2.39
N LEU A 15 1.68 -2.03 -2.21
CA LEU A 15 0.46 -1.39 -1.71
C LEU A 15 0.62 -0.84 -0.28
N ILE A 16 1.33 -1.57 0.57
CA ILE A 16 1.68 -1.12 1.93
C ILE A 16 2.55 0.13 1.87
N ILE A 17 3.59 0.13 1.04
CA ILE A 17 4.48 1.28 0.87
C ILE A 17 3.69 2.50 0.38
N ILE A 18 2.84 2.36 -0.64
CA ILE A 18 2.00 3.46 -1.16
C ILE A 18 1.11 4.07 -0.08
N ASN A 19 0.59 3.25 0.85
CA ASN A 19 -0.24 3.69 1.97
C ASN A 19 0.55 4.38 3.09
N ILE A 20 1.86 4.08 3.24
CA ILE A 20 2.71 4.65 4.29
C ILE A 20 3.44 5.90 3.80
N THR A 21 3.93 5.90 2.56
CA THR A 21 4.71 7.00 1.96
C THR A 21 3.82 8.14 1.49
N ASP A 22 2.70 8.38 2.16
CA ASP A 22 1.92 9.58 1.90
C ASP A 22 2.68 10.79 2.45
N ASP A 23 3.13 11.66 1.55
CA ASP A 23 3.47 13.02 1.89
C ASP A 23 2.18 13.82 1.71
N PRO A 24 1.55 14.30 2.80
CA PRO A 24 0.28 15.00 2.72
C PRO A 24 0.35 16.31 1.93
N GLY A 25 1.54 16.70 1.43
CA GLY A 25 1.69 17.88 0.59
C GLY A 25 1.19 19.12 1.31
N ILE A 26 1.40 19.17 2.63
CA ILE A 26 0.94 20.27 3.47
C ILE A 26 1.73 21.50 3.04
N ASP A 27 1.05 22.40 2.36
CA ASP A 27 1.59 23.70 2.07
C ASP A 27 1.50 24.56 3.33
N TYR A 28 2.59 24.62 4.08
CA TYR A 28 2.69 25.44 5.29
C TYR A 28 2.60 26.95 5.00
N TRP A 29 2.62 27.36 3.73
CA TRP A 29 2.47 28.75 3.29
C TRP A 29 1.05 29.09 2.85
N ASP A 30 0.15 28.11 2.76
CA ASP A 30 -1.27 28.30 2.43
C ASP A 30 -2.07 28.75 3.66
N LEU A 31 -1.91 30.03 4.03
CA LEU A 31 -2.50 30.61 5.24
C LEU A 31 -3.98 31.01 5.07
N ASP A 32 -4.44 31.16 3.83
CA ASP A 32 -5.83 31.49 3.47
C ASP A 32 -6.65 30.26 3.08
N GLY A 33 -6.00 29.10 2.87
CA GLY A 33 -6.66 27.83 2.57
C GLY A 33 -7.24 27.77 1.15
N GLU A 34 -6.74 28.61 0.23
CA GLU A 34 -7.19 28.57 -1.16
C GLU A 34 -6.64 27.36 -1.91
N ASN A 35 -5.49 26.83 -1.50
CA ASN A 35 -4.86 25.71 -2.18
C ASN A 35 -5.44 24.37 -1.71
N LYS A 36 -6.06 23.66 -2.65
CA LYS A 36 -6.52 22.28 -2.40
C LYS A 36 -5.32 21.33 -2.40
N PRO A 37 -5.28 20.35 -1.49
CA PRO A 37 -4.23 19.35 -1.51
C PRO A 37 -4.20 18.63 -2.88
N PRO A 38 -3.01 18.36 -3.43
CA PRO A 38 -2.88 17.74 -4.74
C PRO A 38 -3.49 16.34 -4.72
N VAL A 39 -4.53 16.12 -5.55
CA VAL A 39 -5.16 14.82 -5.69
C VAL A 39 -4.28 13.88 -6.52
N SER A 40 -3.83 12.78 -5.92
CA SER A 40 -3.04 11.76 -6.58
C SER A 40 -3.91 10.61 -7.04
N LYS A 41 -3.61 10.03 -8.21
CA LYS A 41 -4.27 8.78 -8.67
C LYS A 41 -4.03 7.60 -7.70
N LEU A 42 -2.97 7.69 -6.88
CA LEU A 42 -2.65 6.69 -5.86
C LEU A 42 -3.55 6.79 -4.63
N ASP A 43 -4.27 7.90 -4.43
CA ASP A 43 -5.15 8.09 -3.27
C ASP A 43 -6.30 7.08 -3.23
N VAL A 44 -6.71 6.56 -4.39
CA VAL A 44 -7.68 5.47 -4.49
C VAL A 44 -7.19 4.20 -3.79
N LEU A 45 -5.88 3.96 -3.80
CA LEU A 45 -5.23 2.82 -3.14
C LEU A 45 -4.88 3.11 -1.68
N ARG A 46 -4.90 4.37 -1.27
CA ARG A 46 -4.58 4.83 0.10
C ARG A 46 -5.81 4.80 0.98
N ASN A 47 -6.32 3.60 1.23
CA ASN A 47 -7.47 3.41 2.09
C ASN A 47 -7.23 2.27 3.09
N LYS A 48 -7.83 2.40 4.29
CA LYS A 48 -7.69 1.43 5.38
C LYS A 48 -8.00 -0.01 4.93
N PRO A 49 -9.09 -0.27 4.16
CA PRO A 49 -9.36 -1.62 3.66
C PRO A 49 -8.24 -2.20 2.80
N VAL A 50 -7.69 -1.43 1.86
CA VAL A 50 -6.60 -1.87 0.98
C VAL A 50 -5.33 -2.11 1.79
N PHE A 51 -5.03 -1.27 2.77
CA PHE A 51 -3.88 -1.46 3.66
C PHE A 51 -3.97 -2.76 4.47
N TYR A 52 -5.10 -2.99 5.15
CA TYR A 52 -5.30 -4.21 5.93
C TYR A 52 -5.36 -5.46 5.04
N GLY A 53 -5.99 -5.34 3.87
CA GLY A 53 -6.03 -6.41 2.87
C GLY A 53 -4.64 -6.77 2.36
N ALA A 54 -3.82 -5.79 2.03
CA ALA A 54 -2.42 -6.00 1.62
C ALA A 54 -1.61 -6.67 2.74
N GLY A 55 -1.79 -6.24 4.00
CA GLY A 55 -1.17 -6.90 5.16
C GLY A 55 -1.55 -8.38 5.29
N ALA A 56 -2.84 -8.70 5.16
CA ALA A 56 -3.33 -10.08 5.21
C ALA A 56 -2.75 -10.94 4.06
N VAL A 57 -2.71 -10.38 2.84
CA VAL A 57 -2.12 -11.05 1.67
C VAL A 57 -0.63 -11.30 1.86
N LEU A 58 0.12 -10.33 2.40
CA LEU A 58 1.55 -10.46 2.68
C LEU A 58 1.83 -11.61 3.67
N ILE A 59 1.12 -11.64 4.79
CA ILE A 59 1.26 -12.69 5.80
C ILE A 59 0.83 -14.05 5.24
N GLY A 60 -0.32 -14.09 4.57
CA GLY A 60 -0.86 -15.32 3.99
C GLY A 60 0.05 -15.93 2.93
N THR A 61 0.63 -15.10 2.05
CA THR A 61 1.58 -15.58 1.03
C THR A 61 2.90 -16.05 1.62
N PHE A 62 3.38 -15.40 2.68
CA PHE A 62 4.55 -15.87 3.42
C PHE A 62 4.30 -17.25 4.05
N ILE A 63 3.18 -17.43 4.75
CA ILE A 63 2.81 -18.73 5.34
C ILE A 63 2.64 -19.79 4.26
N ALA A 64 1.91 -19.50 3.19
CA ALA A 64 1.72 -20.42 2.07
C ALA A 64 3.05 -20.84 1.44
N TYR A 65 4.00 -19.91 1.29
CA TYR A 65 5.34 -20.22 0.82
C TYR A 65 6.07 -21.21 1.74
N LEU A 66 6.01 -21.00 3.06
CA LEU A 66 6.63 -21.92 4.02
C LEU A 66 6.04 -23.33 3.95
N LEU A 67 4.71 -23.45 3.77
CA LEU A 67 4.03 -24.74 3.67
C LEU A 67 4.36 -25.47 2.37
N VAL A 68 4.44 -24.74 1.26
CA VAL A 68 4.70 -25.30 -0.08
C VAL A 68 6.18 -25.65 -0.28
N ARG A 69 7.09 -24.95 0.38
CA ARG A 69 8.53 -25.22 0.32
C ARG A 69 8.93 -26.48 1.10
N ARG A 70 8.06 -26.94 2.01
CA ARG A 70 8.30 -28.10 2.88
C ARG A 70 8.20 -29.40 2.11
#